data_AF-E3MF46-F1
#
_entry.id   AF-E3MF46-F1
#
_cell.length_a   1.000
_cell.length_b   1.000
_cell.length_c   1.000
_cell.angle_alpha   90.00
_cell.angle_beta   90.00
_cell.angle_gamma   90.00
#
_symmetry.space_group_name_H-M   'P 1'
#
loop_
_entity.id
_entity.type
_entity.pdbx_description
1 polymer ?
#
loop_
_entity_poly.entity_id
_entity_poly.type
_entity_poly.pdbx_seq_one_letter_code
_entity_poly.pdbx_strand_id
1 'polypeptide(L)'
;MHFLFPSLLFLALSNTCSAGCASVQVKGQLMCNGQPFVKEHVQLWEPKLLGDELWDDMQTGQDGKFQIFSHGFDVTIVDIPFLGFGIHPYLWIPNYCGSVLIDGKRCTKNILNIAIPEGYINPCQPDVYVYDIGRIDMESAESARFNWVLKLMGQHYQCRNY
;
A
#
# COMPACT_ATOMS: atom_id res chain seq x y z
N MET A 1 39.16 0.63 -57.33
CA MET A 1 39.15 0.19 -55.92
C MET A 1 37.94 0.82 -55.27
N HIS A 2 37.02 0.00 -54.75
CA HIS A 2 35.68 0.40 -54.33
C HIS A 2 35.69 1.27 -53.06
N PHE A 3 34.80 2.26 -53.06
CA PHE A 3 34.42 3.11 -51.93
C PHE A 3 33.85 2.28 -50.77
N LEU A 4 34.31 2.52 -49.54
CA LEU A 4 33.59 2.14 -48.32
C LEU A 4 33.76 3.21 -47.25
N PHE A 5 32.82 4.15 -47.23
CA PHE A 5 32.17 4.62 -46.00
C PHE A 5 30.68 4.25 -46.20
N PRO A 6 29.85 3.98 -45.16
CA PRO A 6 29.96 4.62 -43.84
C PRO A 6 29.47 3.75 -42.66
N SER A 7 29.22 4.43 -41.55
CA SER A 7 28.00 4.33 -40.75
C SER A 7 27.93 3.31 -39.59
N LEU A 8 27.73 3.92 -38.41
CA LEU A 8 26.96 3.43 -37.27
C LEU A 8 27.50 2.19 -36.54
N LEU A 9 28.50 2.42 -35.70
CA LEU A 9 28.62 1.68 -34.43
C LEU A 9 28.06 2.52 -33.29
N PHE A 10 26.80 2.97 -33.42
CA PHE A 10 25.96 3.43 -32.31
C PHE A 10 24.99 2.29 -31.99
N LEU A 11 25.51 1.15 -31.56
CA LEU A 11 24.68 0.07 -31.01
C LEU A 11 24.24 0.50 -29.62
N ALA A 12 23.10 1.18 -29.60
CA ALA A 12 22.07 1.16 -28.59
C ALA A 12 22.51 0.70 -27.19
N LEU A 13 22.91 1.67 -26.36
CA LEU A 13 22.56 1.62 -24.94
C LEU A 13 21.05 1.84 -24.85
N SER A 14 20.26 0.84 -25.25
CA SER A 14 18.88 0.76 -24.79
C SER A 14 18.97 0.48 -23.30
N ASN A 15 19.03 1.54 -22.50
CA ASN A 15 18.64 1.48 -21.10
C ASN A 15 17.17 1.07 -21.09
N THR A 16 16.89 -0.22 -21.18
CA THR A 16 15.58 -0.76 -20.89
C THR A 16 15.41 -0.58 -19.39
N CYS A 17 14.95 0.61 -19.00
CA CYS A 17 14.33 0.82 -17.71
C CYS A 17 13.09 -0.07 -17.71
N SER A 18 13.26 -1.32 -17.26
CA SER A 18 12.15 -2.22 -17.07
C SER A 18 11.48 -1.81 -15.79
N ALA A 19 10.43 -0.99 -15.89
CA ALA A 19 9.56 -0.77 -14.74
C ALA A 19 8.90 -2.11 -14.39
N GLY A 20 9.16 -2.62 -13.18
CA GLY A 20 8.37 -3.69 -12.59
C GLY A 20 6.95 -3.19 -12.38
N CYS A 21 5.96 -3.98 -12.76
CA CYS A 21 4.56 -3.63 -12.60
C CYS A 21 3.89 -4.71 -11.74
N ALA A 22 3.16 -4.29 -10.72
CA ALA A 22 2.40 -5.22 -9.88
C ALA A 22 0.93 -4.85 -9.79
N SER A 23 0.10 -5.87 -9.57
CA SER A 23 -1.30 -5.78 -9.21
C SER A 23 -1.56 -6.60 -7.96
N VAL A 24 -2.39 -6.05 -7.08
CA VAL A 24 -2.81 -6.69 -5.84
C VAL A 24 -4.31 -6.55 -5.66
N GLN A 25 -4.92 -7.59 -5.11
CA GLN A 25 -6.30 -7.54 -4.64
C GLN A 25 -6.37 -8.02 -3.20
N VAL A 26 -6.95 -7.21 -2.34
CA VAL A 26 -7.11 -7.52 -0.92
C VAL A 26 -8.57 -7.37 -0.52
N LYS A 27 -9.06 -8.28 0.30
CA LYS A 27 -10.40 -8.18 0.90
C LYS A 27 -10.36 -8.55 2.37
N GLY A 28 -11.41 -8.16 3.08
CA GLY A 28 -11.60 -8.52 4.48
C GLY A 28 -12.86 -7.91 5.07
N GLN A 29 -13.01 -8.08 6.38
CA GLN A 29 -14.10 -7.49 7.16
C GLN A 29 -13.54 -6.85 8.44
N LEU A 30 -13.77 -5.56 8.61
CA LEU A 30 -13.37 -4.81 9.81
C LEU A 30 -14.55 -4.68 10.76
N MET A 31 -14.29 -4.96 12.02
CA MET A 31 -15.24 -4.88 13.13
C MET A 31 -14.70 -3.94 14.20
N CYS A 32 -15.58 -3.36 15.00
CA CYS A 32 -15.23 -2.59 16.18
C CYS A 32 -16.15 -3.02 17.33
N ASN A 33 -15.61 -3.73 18.32
CA ASN A 33 -16.39 -4.24 19.45
C ASN A 33 -17.61 -5.07 19.01
N GLY A 34 -17.40 -5.97 18.04
CA GLY A 34 -18.46 -6.82 17.48
C GLY A 34 -19.45 -6.14 16.52
N GLN A 35 -19.35 -4.82 16.30
CA GLN A 35 -20.15 -4.10 15.30
C GLN A 35 -19.34 -3.89 14.01
N PRO A 36 -19.97 -3.83 12.82
CA PRO A 36 -19.28 -3.47 11.60
C PRO A 36 -18.54 -2.12 11.71
N PHE A 37 -17.29 -2.07 11.25
CA PHE A 37 -16.52 -0.84 11.21
C PHE A 37 -16.82 -0.12 9.89
N VAL A 38 -17.86 0.72 9.88
CA VAL A 38 -18.53 1.23 8.68
C VAL A 38 -17.98 2.58 8.22
N LYS A 39 -17.83 2.76 6.90
CA LYS A 39 -17.38 4.01 6.24
C LYS A 39 -16.01 4.49 6.72
N GLU A 40 -15.14 3.55 7.05
CA GLU A 40 -13.78 3.83 7.47
C GLU A 40 -12.81 3.50 6.35
N HIS A 41 -11.73 4.28 6.26
CA HIS A 41 -10.78 4.18 5.16
C HIS A 41 -9.94 2.91 5.26
N VAL A 42 -9.70 2.29 4.10
CA VAL A 42 -8.73 1.22 3.89
C VAL A 42 -7.88 1.65 2.71
N GLN A 43 -6.62 1.93 2.99
CA GLN A 43 -5.70 2.47 1.99
C GLN A 43 -4.66 1.42 1.63
N LEU A 44 -4.30 1.38 0.36
CA LEU A 44 -3.24 0.54 -0.18
C LEU A 44 -2.06 1.42 -0.55
N TRP A 45 -0.92 1.15 0.07
CA TRP A 45 0.30 1.94 -0.07
C TRP A 45 1.45 1.08 -0.56
N GLU A 46 2.40 1.74 -1.22
CA GLU A 46 3.66 1.16 -1.65
C GLU A 46 4.83 2.00 -1.14
N PRO A 47 5.78 1.43 -0.39
CA PRO A 47 6.98 2.14 0.01
C PRO A 47 7.78 2.64 -1.20
N LYS A 48 8.22 3.90 -1.17
CA LYS A 48 9.17 4.45 -2.17
C LYS A 48 10.29 5.20 -1.46
N LEU A 49 11.42 5.36 -2.15
CA LEU A 49 12.61 6.04 -1.62
C LEU A 49 12.32 7.46 -1.09
N LEU A 50 11.41 8.20 -1.73
CA LEU A 50 11.06 9.58 -1.39
C LEU A 50 9.75 9.71 -0.59
N GLY A 51 9.27 8.60 -0.01
CA GLY A 51 8.03 8.52 0.74
C GLY A 51 6.98 7.67 0.04
N ASP A 52 6.20 6.96 0.83
CA ASP A 52 5.25 5.97 0.36
C ASP A 52 4.21 6.56 -0.60
N GLU A 53 3.88 5.80 -1.62
CA GLU A 53 2.92 6.13 -2.67
C GLU A 53 1.55 5.50 -2.34
N LEU A 54 0.49 6.30 -2.35
CA LEU A 54 -0.88 5.80 -2.22
C LEU A 54 -1.31 5.21 -3.57
N TRP A 55 -1.59 3.91 -3.62
CA TRP A 55 -2.09 3.25 -4.82
C TRP A 55 -3.60 3.31 -4.94
N ASP A 56 -4.33 3.17 -3.83
CA ASP A 56 -5.79 3.28 -3.81
C ASP A 56 -6.32 3.52 -2.39
N ASP A 57 -7.51 4.09 -2.28
CA ASP A 57 -8.23 4.36 -1.04
C ASP A 57 -9.71 4.06 -1.22
N MET A 58 -10.28 3.29 -0.30
CA MET A 58 -11.68 2.95 -0.31
C MET A 58 -12.27 2.95 1.11
N GLN A 59 -13.59 3.02 1.20
CA GLN A 59 -14.30 2.94 2.48
C GLN A 59 -14.98 1.59 2.66
N THR A 60 -14.91 1.07 3.89
CA THR A 60 -15.66 -0.11 4.28
C THR A 60 -17.17 0.06 4.08
N GLY A 61 -17.83 -1.01 3.66
CA GLY A 61 -19.27 -1.07 3.48
C GLY A 61 -20.06 -1.05 4.80
N GLN A 62 -21.39 -1.13 4.67
CA GLN A 62 -22.31 -1.17 5.82
C GLN A 62 -22.15 -2.42 6.69
N ASP A 63 -21.61 -3.50 6.12
CA ASP A 63 -21.27 -4.73 6.83
C ASP A 63 -19.80 -4.79 7.26
N GLY A 64 -19.07 -3.67 7.13
CA GLY A 64 -17.65 -3.57 7.48
C GLY A 64 -16.73 -4.28 6.50
N LYS A 65 -17.26 -4.83 5.39
CA LYS A 65 -16.44 -5.48 4.38
C LYS A 65 -15.79 -4.47 3.45
N PHE A 66 -14.65 -4.87 2.91
CA PHE A 66 -13.96 -4.16 1.84
C PHE A 66 -13.36 -5.13 0.85
N GLN A 67 -13.15 -4.64 -0.37
CA GLN A 67 -12.36 -5.30 -1.41
C GLN A 67 -11.70 -4.20 -2.25
N ILE A 68 -10.38 -4.16 -2.25
CA ILE A 68 -9.57 -3.15 -2.93
C ILE A 68 -8.69 -3.85 -3.98
N PHE A 69 -8.62 -3.28 -5.18
CA PHE A 69 -7.76 -3.75 -6.26
C PHE A 69 -7.05 -2.55 -6.84
N SER A 70 -5.72 -2.63 -6.92
CA SER A 70 -4.93 -1.62 -7.60
C SER A 70 -3.69 -2.22 -8.21
N HIS A 71 -3.04 -1.43 -9.04
CA HIS A 71 -1.77 -1.75 -9.66
C HIS A 71 -0.85 -0.55 -9.59
N GLY A 72 0.45 -0.82 -9.55
CA GLY A 72 1.47 0.19 -9.48
C GLY A 72 2.72 -0.22 -10.22
N PHE A 73 3.58 0.76 -10.44
CA PHE A 73 4.85 0.59 -11.13
C PHE A 73 6.00 0.89 -10.18
N ASP A 74 7.07 0.16 -10.32
CA ASP A 74 8.36 0.48 -9.74
C ASP A 74 9.39 0.54 -10.87
N VAL A 75 10.05 1.69 -11.02
CA VAL A 75 11.09 1.89 -12.03
C VAL A 75 12.41 1.24 -11.64
N THR A 76 12.51 0.65 -10.44
CA THR A 76 13.75 0.07 -9.92
C THR A 76 13.87 -1.40 -10.32
N ILE A 77 14.93 -1.69 -11.07
CA ILE A 77 15.17 -2.98 -11.76
C ILE A 77 15.60 -4.09 -10.78
N VAL A 78 15.93 -3.73 -9.54
CA VAL A 78 16.51 -4.65 -8.54
C VAL A 78 15.74 -4.52 -7.23
N ASP A 79 15.11 -5.60 -6.77
CA ASP A 79 14.53 -5.68 -5.43
C ASP A 79 15.68 -5.64 -4.39
N ILE A 80 15.82 -4.50 -3.72
CA ILE A 80 16.78 -4.29 -2.64
C ILE A 80 15.98 -3.70 -1.48
N PRO A 81 15.36 -4.55 -0.64
CA PRO A 81 14.43 -4.09 0.39
C PRO A 81 15.05 -3.09 1.37
N PHE A 82 16.35 -3.23 1.68
CA PHE A 82 17.07 -2.29 2.55
C PHE A 82 17.21 -0.88 1.95
N LEU A 83 17.15 -0.74 0.63
CA LEU A 83 17.20 0.53 -0.09
C LEU A 83 15.81 1.04 -0.52
N GLY A 84 14.74 0.31 -0.20
CA GLY A 84 13.38 0.65 -0.62
C GLY A 84 13.14 0.44 -2.13
N PHE A 85 13.84 -0.53 -2.73
CA PHE A 85 13.59 -0.97 -4.10
C PHE A 85 12.81 -2.29 -4.08
N GLY A 86 11.94 -2.49 -5.06
CA GLY A 86 11.03 -3.63 -5.12
C GLY A 86 9.61 -3.23 -4.72
N ILE A 87 8.66 -4.13 -5.01
CA ILE A 87 7.24 -3.89 -4.78
C ILE A 87 6.81 -4.59 -3.48
N HIS A 88 6.49 -3.80 -2.46
CA HIS A 88 6.17 -4.25 -1.10
C HIS A 88 4.89 -3.59 -0.56
N PRO A 89 3.73 -3.80 -1.20
CA PRO A 89 2.54 -3.05 -0.89
C PRO A 89 1.94 -3.52 0.44
N TYR A 90 1.26 -2.60 1.11
CA TYR A 90 0.67 -2.83 2.41
C TYR A 90 -0.65 -2.09 2.57
N LEU A 91 -1.54 -2.63 3.40
CA LEU A 91 -2.73 -1.91 3.83
C LEU A 91 -2.40 -0.98 5.00
N TRP A 92 -2.83 0.28 4.91
CA TRP A 92 -2.81 1.25 5.99
C TRP A 92 -4.27 1.56 6.39
N ILE A 93 -4.63 1.22 7.63
CA ILE A 93 -6.01 1.34 8.11
C ILE A 93 -6.02 2.19 9.39
N PRO A 94 -6.60 3.40 9.36
CA PRO A 94 -6.72 4.24 10.54
C PRO A 94 -7.76 3.67 11.51
N ASN A 95 -7.33 3.36 12.72
CA ASN A 95 -8.20 2.78 13.72
C ASN A 95 -8.81 3.85 14.64
N TYR A 96 -10.07 4.20 14.39
CA TYR A 96 -10.86 5.05 15.26
C TYR A 96 -11.72 4.28 16.27
N CYS A 97 -11.65 2.95 16.29
CA CYS A 97 -12.46 2.13 17.21
C CYS A 97 -12.17 2.51 18.67
N GLY A 98 -13.24 2.74 19.44
CA GLY A 98 -13.15 3.20 20.84
C GLY A 98 -12.59 4.61 21.04
N SER A 99 -12.18 5.33 19.99
CA SER A 99 -11.61 6.67 20.14
C SER A 99 -12.67 7.74 20.38
N VAL A 100 -12.30 8.77 21.15
CA VAL A 100 -13.19 9.83 21.59
C VAL A 100 -13.00 11.11 20.79
N LEU A 101 -14.05 11.94 20.74
CA LEU A 101 -13.99 13.28 20.19
C LEU A 101 -13.44 14.24 21.25
N ILE A 102 -12.38 14.98 20.91
CA ILE A 102 -11.74 16.00 21.74
C ILE A 102 -11.69 17.28 20.90
N ASP A 103 -12.33 18.35 21.37
CA ASP A 103 -12.37 19.65 20.70
C ASP A 103 -12.78 19.59 19.22
N GLY A 104 -13.82 18.81 18.90
CA GLY A 104 -14.32 18.63 17.53
C GLY A 104 -13.45 17.76 16.63
N LYS A 105 -12.39 17.13 17.19
CA LYS A 105 -11.48 16.25 16.46
C LYS A 105 -11.53 14.85 17.03
N ARG A 106 -11.47 13.86 16.15
CA ARG A 106 -11.29 12.46 16.52
C ARG A 106 -9.97 11.98 15.97
N CYS A 107 -9.14 11.41 16.84
CA CYS A 107 -7.85 10.85 16.47
C CYS A 107 -7.89 9.32 16.53
N THR A 108 -7.03 8.67 15.77
CA THR A 108 -6.87 7.22 15.77
C THR A 108 -6.28 6.72 17.09
N LYS A 109 -6.75 5.58 17.58
CA LYS A 109 -6.15 4.82 18.69
C LYS A 109 -4.77 4.26 18.28
N ASN A 110 -4.70 3.71 17.08
CA ASN A 110 -3.49 3.26 16.40
C ASN A 110 -3.73 3.22 14.89
N ILE A 111 -2.72 2.79 14.15
CA ILE A 111 -2.85 2.48 12.73
C ILE A 111 -2.52 1.00 12.55
N LEU A 112 -3.34 0.31 11.77
CA LEU A 112 -3.06 -1.05 11.33
C LEU A 112 -2.27 -1.00 10.02
N ASN A 113 -1.15 -1.71 9.98
CA ASN A 113 -0.32 -1.86 8.78
C ASN A 113 -0.17 -3.36 8.49
N ILE A 114 -0.70 -3.81 7.36
CA ILE A 114 -0.71 -5.23 6.98
C ILE A 114 0.03 -5.37 5.66
N ALA A 115 1.22 -5.96 5.70
CA ALA A 115 1.96 -6.29 4.49
C ALA A 115 1.19 -7.29 3.63
N ILE A 116 1.19 -7.08 2.32
CA ILE A 116 0.67 -8.05 1.35
C ILE A 116 1.77 -9.09 1.10
N PRO A 117 1.51 -10.39 1.32
CA PRO A 117 2.52 -11.41 1.08
C PRO A 117 2.87 -11.51 -0.41
N GLU A 118 4.14 -11.78 -0.72
CA GLU A 118 4.66 -11.85 -2.10
C GLU A 118 3.84 -12.75 -3.03
N GLY A 119 3.30 -13.86 -2.54
CA GLY A 119 2.46 -14.77 -3.32
C GLY A 119 1.12 -14.18 -3.79
N TYR A 120 0.74 -13.00 -3.29
CA TYR A 120 -0.45 -12.24 -3.69
C TYR A 120 -0.11 -10.98 -4.50
N ILE A 121 1.19 -10.76 -4.78
CA ILE A 121 1.67 -9.69 -5.65
C ILE A 121 1.85 -10.27 -7.05
N ASN A 122 1.04 -9.80 -8.00
CA ASN A 122 0.98 -10.38 -9.34
C ASN A 122 1.59 -9.40 -10.35
N PRO A 123 2.28 -9.84 -11.41
CA PRO A 123 2.62 -8.98 -12.53
C PRO A 123 1.34 -8.36 -13.10
N CYS A 124 1.35 -7.07 -13.46
CA CYS A 124 0.14 -6.31 -13.83
C CYS A 124 -0.85 -7.01 -14.77
N GLN A 125 -1.77 -7.74 -14.17
CA GLN A 125 -2.75 -8.59 -14.83
C GLN A 125 -4.09 -8.40 -14.11
N PRO A 126 -5.21 -8.51 -14.83
CA PRO A 126 -6.53 -8.37 -14.23
C PRO A 126 -6.91 -9.56 -13.33
N ASP A 127 -6.38 -10.75 -13.63
CA ASP A 127 -6.59 -11.96 -12.85
C ASP A 127 -5.49 -12.10 -11.80
N VAL A 128 -5.81 -11.77 -10.55
CA VAL A 128 -4.85 -11.77 -9.45
C VAL A 128 -5.32 -12.67 -8.31
N TYR A 129 -4.37 -13.23 -7.57
CA TYR A 129 -4.70 -13.90 -6.31
C TYR A 129 -5.25 -12.88 -5.31
N VAL A 130 -6.38 -13.23 -4.70
CA VAL A 130 -7.03 -12.38 -3.70
C VAL A 130 -6.48 -12.71 -2.32
N TYR A 131 -5.80 -11.74 -1.70
CA TYR A 131 -5.40 -11.85 -0.30
C TYR A 131 -6.60 -11.54 0.60
N ASP A 132 -7.11 -12.57 1.29
CA ASP A 132 -8.18 -12.40 2.27
C ASP A 132 -7.56 -12.26 3.66
N ILE A 133 -7.62 -11.06 4.24
CA ILE A 133 -7.13 -10.82 5.61
C ILE A 133 -8.12 -11.33 6.68
N GLY A 134 -9.26 -11.87 6.26
CA GLY A 134 -10.31 -12.38 7.12
C GLY A 134 -11.05 -11.28 7.86
N ARG A 135 -11.50 -11.60 9.07
CA ARG A 135 -12.20 -10.69 9.97
C ARG A 135 -11.24 -10.16 11.03
N ILE A 136 -11.17 -8.85 11.19
CA ILE A 136 -10.34 -8.18 12.19
C ILE A 136 -11.24 -7.34 13.11
N ASP A 137 -11.11 -7.53 14.42
CA ASP A 137 -11.67 -6.60 15.40
C ASP A 137 -10.65 -5.52 15.74
N MET A 138 -10.96 -4.30 15.30
CA MET A 138 -10.14 -3.10 15.43
C MET A 138 -9.91 -2.71 16.90
N GLU A 139 -10.76 -3.12 17.85
CA GLU A 139 -10.51 -2.83 19.26
C GLU A 139 -9.22 -3.52 19.75
N SER A 140 -9.05 -4.78 19.36
CA SER A 140 -7.95 -5.66 19.75
C SER A 140 -6.76 -5.66 18.78
N ALA A 141 -6.90 -5.00 17.63
CA ALA A 141 -5.89 -5.03 16.58
C ALA A 141 -4.59 -4.33 17.04
N GLU A 142 -3.47 -5.04 16.95
CA GLU A 142 -2.17 -4.55 17.39
C GLU A 142 -1.68 -3.39 16.51
N SER A 143 -1.04 -2.39 17.12
CA SER A 143 -0.48 -1.27 16.35
C SER A 143 0.64 -1.74 15.44
N ALA A 144 0.68 -1.20 14.23
CA ALA A 144 1.86 -1.29 13.39
C ALA A 144 3.11 -0.75 14.12
N ARG A 145 4.24 -1.42 13.90
CA ARG A 145 5.54 -0.99 14.43
C ARG A 145 6.16 0.04 13.47
N PHE A 146 5.77 1.30 13.63
CA PHE A 146 6.41 2.39 12.90
C PHE A 146 7.84 2.64 13.41
N ASN A 147 8.79 2.80 12.49
CA ASN A 147 10.13 3.28 12.82
C ASN A 147 10.09 4.76 13.26
N TRP A 148 11.19 5.26 13.83
CA TRP A 148 11.23 6.60 14.39
C TRP A 148 11.04 7.73 13.36
N VAL A 149 11.45 7.52 12.11
CA VAL A 149 11.28 8.48 11.01
C VAL A 149 9.80 8.59 10.63
N LEU A 150 9.12 7.45 10.43
CA LEU A 150 7.68 7.41 10.10
C LEU A 150 6.85 7.99 11.24
N LYS A 151 7.29 7.81 12.50
CA LYS A 151 6.67 8.47 13.64
C LYS A 151 6.82 9.99 13.57
N LEU A 152 8.01 10.49 13.27
CA LEU A 152 8.26 11.93 13.14
C LEU A 152 7.45 12.56 11.99
N MET A 153 7.20 11.82 10.91
CA MET A 153 6.33 12.23 9.80
C MET A 153 4.82 12.13 10.09
N GLY A 154 4.43 11.70 11.30
CA GLY A 154 3.03 11.63 11.70
C GLY A 154 2.24 10.44 11.15
N GLN A 155 2.85 9.52 10.39
CA GLN A 155 2.15 8.38 9.79
C GLN A 155 1.61 7.34 10.79
N HIS A 156 1.97 7.48 12.06
CA HIS A 156 1.53 6.63 13.16
C HIS A 156 0.22 7.08 13.81
N TYR A 157 -0.35 8.24 13.40
CA TYR A 157 -1.63 8.74 13.88
C TYR A 157 -2.33 9.60 12.85
N GLN A 158 -3.67 9.62 12.87
CA GLN A 158 -4.46 10.53 12.05
C GLN A 158 -5.57 11.16 12.88
N CYS A 159 -5.76 12.47 12.74
CA CYS A 159 -6.90 13.18 13.33
C CYS A 159 -7.79 13.75 12.22
N ARG A 160 -9.10 13.64 12.38
CA ARG A 160 -10.10 14.24 11.48
C ARG A 160 -11.08 15.11 12.24
N ASN A 161 -11.57 16.15 11.58
CA ASN A 161 -12.63 17.01 12.11
C ASN A 161 -13.99 16.32 11.93
N TYR A 162 -14.91 16.58 12.86
CA TYR A 162 -16.29 16.11 12.85
C TYR A 162 -17.27 17.26 13.00
#